data_AF-A0AAP0X122-F1
#
_entry.id   AF-A0AAP0X122-F1
#
_cell.length_a   1.000
_cell.length_b   1.000
_cell.length_c   1.000
_cell.angle_alpha   90.00
_cell.angle_beta   90.00
_cell.angle_gamma   90.00
#
_symmetry.space_group_name_H-M   'P 1'
#
loop_
_entity.id
_entity.type
_entity.pdbx_description
1 polymer ?
#
loop_
_entity_poly.entity_id
_entity_poly.type
_entity_poly.pdbx_seq_one_letter_code
_entity_poly.pdbx_strand_id
1 'polypeptide(L)'
;MAMILAFSPNPNPFSKPTSSIPSQRTQFLRGFALESSLFGSNFPEKSFSYSTKKTRRNRLGPLPYSALNPSSASHSFDVVIIGAGIIGLTIARQFLTGSDLSVAVVDKAVPCSGATGAGQGYIWMVHKTPESEKWELAMRSRKLWEMLAESIQDQGMNPLEVLGWKKTGSLLIGRTPNESAMLKKRVKQLSQAGLRAEYLSSSDLLLEEPALMVGDEGGAAFLPDDCQLDAHRTVAFIEKAGCWSGSLMDDLFRKSDIILDVPVKPRKGHLLVIENFNSFQLNRGLMEVGYVDHQFPNLCPTASAPGSVDHEQTLSVSMTATMDTVGNLLLGSSRQFAGFSTEVDDSIIHHIWKRAGEFFPTLRQLTSYRFQGEQKSESGITPFHA
;
A
#
# COMPACT_ATOMS: atom_id res chain seq x y z
N MET A 1 -9.37 46.67 -31.20
CA MET A 1 -10.54 47.49 -31.58
C MET A 1 -11.69 47.05 -30.68
N ALA A 2 -12.12 47.93 -29.76
CA ALA A 2 -13.31 47.92 -28.85
C ALA A 2 -13.64 46.62 -28.04
N MET A 3 -13.62 46.53 -26.69
CA MET A 3 -14.44 47.20 -25.64
C MET A 3 -15.93 46.78 -25.75
N ILE A 4 -16.66 46.18 -24.78
CA ILE A 4 -17.20 46.69 -23.49
C ILE A 4 -18.09 45.59 -22.82
N LEU A 5 -17.93 45.40 -21.49
CA LEU A 5 -18.88 45.30 -20.33
C LEU A 5 -20.39 45.00 -20.57
N ALA A 6 -21.26 44.52 -19.66
CA ALA A 6 -21.28 43.99 -18.28
C ALA A 6 -22.75 43.61 -17.93
N PHE A 7 -22.96 43.04 -16.73
CA PHE A 7 -24.18 43.03 -15.86
C PHE A 7 -25.00 41.74 -15.68
N SER A 8 -24.90 41.19 -14.46
CA SER A 8 -25.99 40.54 -13.69
C SER A 8 -26.79 41.63 -12.92
N PRO A 9 -28.02 41.39 -12.42
CA PRO A 9 -28.20 40.64 -11.15
C PRO A 9 -29.50 39.81 -11.00
N ASN A 10 -29.46 38.89 -10.04
CA ASN A 10 -30.57 38.11 -9.45
C ASN A 10 -31.42 39.01 -8.52
N PRO A 11 -32.71 38.71 -8.21
CA PRO A 11 -33.00 37.87 -7.03
C PRO A 11 -34.32 37.03 -7.03
N ASN A 12 -34.29 35.92 -6.27
CA ASN A 12 -35.39 35.11 -5.71
C ASN A 12 -36.44 35.96 -4.92
N PRO A 13 -37.68 35.50 -4.54
CA PRO A 13 -37.92 34.20 -3.87
C PRO A 13 -39.36 33.55 -3.82
N PHE A 14 -39.42 32.35 -3.19
CA PHE A 14 -40.54 31.65 -2.50
C PHE A 14 -41.84 31.20 -3.22
N SER A 15 -42.08 29.88 -3.26
CA SER A 15 -43.20 29.19 -2.54
C SER A 15 -43.32 27.69 -2.89
N LYS A 16 -43.59 26.86 -1.86
CA LYS A 16 -44.14 25.49 -1.91
C LYS A 16 -45.60 25.56 -1.42
N PRO A 17 -46.53 24.68 -1.82
CA PRO A 17 -46.74 23.43 -1.05
C PRO A 17 -47.21 22.18 -1.84
N THR A 18 -46.80 21.02 -1.31
CA THR A 18 -47.44 19.67 -1.23
C THR A 18 -48.40 19.16 -2.30
N SER A 19 -48.08 17.99 -2.89
CA SER A 19 -49.00 16.82 -2.95
C SER A 19 -48.27 15.53 -3.35
N SER A 20 -48.86 14.40 -2.95
CA SER A 20 -48.44 13.00 -2.91
C SER A 20 -48.20 12.25 -4.24
N ILE A 21 -47.13 11.41 -4.25
CA ILE A 21 -46.97 10.00 -4.73
C ILE A 21 -47.98 9.49 -5.79
N PRO A 22 -47.55 8.89 -6.94
CA PRO A 22 -46.83 7.61 -6.91
C PRO A 22 -45.65 7.38 -7.88
N SER A 23 -44.59 6.81 -7.30
CA SER A 23 -43.80 5.67 -7.80
C SER A 23 -44.07 5.18 -9.23
N GLN A 24 -43.23 5.61 -10.19
CA GLN A 24 -42.90 4.80 -11.36
C GLN A 24 -41.39 4.83 -11.61
N ARG A 25 -40.79 3.65 -11.47
CA ARG A 25 -39.37 3.33 -11.64
C ARG A 25 -39.10 3.22 -13.14
N THR A 26 -38.52 4.25 -13.75
CA THR A 26 -38.12 4.21 -15.16
C THR A 26 -36.62 3.94 -15.21
N GLN A 27 -36.24 2.71 -15.57
CA GLN A 27 -34.86 2.32 -15.86
C GLN A 27 -34.40 3.04 -17.13
N PHE A 28 -33.42 3.94 -17.01
CA PHE A 28 -32.64 4.42 -18.14
C PHE A 28 -31.31 3.66 -18.15
N LEU A 29 -31.24 2.61 -18.99
CA LEU A 29 -30.00 2.00 -19.41
C LEU A 29 -29.41 2.89 -20.52
N ARG A 30 -28.32 3.60 -20.23
CA ARG A 30 -27.41 4.13 -21.26
C ARG A 30 -26.08 3.42 -21.11
N GLY A 31 -25.86 2.41 -21.94
CA GLY A 31 -24.55 1.82 -22.15
C GLY A 31 -23.70 2.77 -23.01
N PHE A 32 -22.53 3.13 -22.49
CA PHE A 32 -21.42 3.58 -23.32
C PHE A 32 -20.44 2.42 -23.42
N ALA A 33 -20.39 1.80 -24.60
CA ALA A 33 -19.36 0.83 -24.95
C ALA A 33 -18.12 1.59 -25.42
N LEU A 34 -16.97 1.27 -24.84
CA LEU A 34 -15.66 1.64 -25.40
C LEU A 34 -14.87 0.33 -25.51
N GLU A 35 -14.76 -0.17 -26.74
CA GLU A 35 -13.93 -1.32 -27.08
C GLU A 35 -12.46 -0.94 -26.99
N SER A 36 -11.69 -1.69 -26.20
CA SER A 36 -10.26 -1.85 -26.42
C SER A 36 -9.97 -3.35 -26.50
N SER A 37 -9.80 -3.81 -27.74
CA SER A 37 -9.39 -5.17 -28.07
C SER A 37 -7.94 -5.38 -27.65
N LEU A 38 -7.69 -6.35 -26.77
CA LEU A 38 -6.60 -7.34 -26.86
C LEU A 38 -6.80 -8.35 -25.71
N PHE A 39 -7.08 -9.60 -26.08
CA PHE A 39 -7.59 -10.75 -25.30
C PHE A 39 -9.11 -10.90 -25.28
N GLY A 40 -9.60 -11.73 -26.21
CA GLY A 40 -10.97 -12.18 -26.28
C GLY A 40 -11.29 -13.23 -25.22
N SER A 41 -12.38 -13.03 -24.48
CA SER A 41 -13.52 -13.94 -24.34
C SER A 41 -14.51 -13.37 -23.33
N ASN A 42 -15.79 -13.57 -23.63
CA ASN A 42 -16.96 -12.99 -22.96
C ASN A 42 -17.02 -13.33 -21.44
N PHE A 43 -17.10 -12.31 -20.59
CA PHE A 43 -17.45 -12.47 -19.17
C PHE A 43 -18.97 -12.38 -18.98
N PRO A 44 -19.62 -13.36 -18.32
CA PRO A 44 -20.96 -13.16 -17.80
C PRO A 44 -20.87 -12.47 -16.42
N GLU A 45 -21.52 -11.31 -16.26
CA GLU A 45 -21.79 -10.73 -14.94
C GLU A 45 -22.68 -11.69 -14.14
N LYS A 46 -22.19 -12.21 -13.01
CA LYS A 46 -23.03 -12.90 -12.02
C LYS A 46 -23.28 -11.96 -10.83
N SER A 47 -24.51 -11.49 -10.68
CA SER A 47 -25.00 -10.90 -9.42
C SER A 47 -25.30 -12.03 -8.42
N PHE A 48 -24.72 -11.98 -7.23
CA PHE A 48 -25.03 -12.95 -6.16
C PHE A 48 -26.21 -12.46 -5.30
N SER A 49 -27.25 -13.31 -5.17
CA SER A 49 -28.26 -13.19 -4.11
C SER A 49 -28.14 -14.39 -3.16
N TYR A 50 -28.02 -14.14 -1.86
CA TYR A 50 -27.98 -15.19 -0.84
C TYR A 50 -29.40 -15.71 -0.53
N SER A 51 -29.62 -17.03 -0.65
CA SER A 51 -30.83 -17.71 -0.19
C SER A 51 -30.51 -18.72 0.92
N THR A 52 -31.14 -18.55 2.07
CA THR A 52 -31.00 -19.42 3.24
C THR A 52 -32.18 -20.40 3.30
N LYS A 53 -31.95 -21.68 2.98
CA LYS A 53 -32.87 -22.77 3.35
C LYS A 53 -32.12 -23.87 4.10
N LYS A 54 -32.39 -23.95 5.42
CA LYS A 54 -31.99 -25.05 6.31
C LYS A 54 -32.90 -26.26 6.05
N THR A 55 -32.33 -27.40 5.69
CA THR A 55 -33.03 -28.69 5.65
C THR A 55 -32.59 -29.55 6.84
N ARG A 56 -33.53 -29.89 7.73
CA ARG A 56 -33.37 -30.85 8.83
C ARG A 56 -33.16 -32.26 8.26
N ARG A 57 -32.20 -33.03 8.79
CA ARG A 57 -32.11 -34.49 8.61
C ARG A 57 -32.22 -35.23 9.94
N ASN A 58 -32.94 -36.35 9.89
CA ASN A 58 -33.38 -37.21 11.00
C ASN A 58 -32.23 -37.96 11.70
N ARG A 59 -32.42 -38.25 12.99
CA ARG A 59 -31.55 -39.08 13.85
C ARG A 59 -31.64 -40.56 13.46
N LEU A 60 -30.50 -41.25 13.38
CA LEU A 60 -30.36 -42.70 13.42
C LEU A 60 -29.31 -43.09 14.49
N GLY A 61 -29.56 -44.19 15.19
CA GLY A 61 -28.87 -44.63 16.42
C GLY A 61 -27.43 -45.15 16.26
N PRO A 62 -26.77 -45.56 17.36
CA PRO A 62 -25.33 -45.76 17.41
C PRO A 62 -24.90 -47.09 16.77
N LEU A 63 -23.98 -47.01 15.81
CA LEU A 63 -23.24 -48.16 15.25
C LEU A 63 -21.87 -48.31 15.94
N PRO A 64 -21.31 -49.53 15.99
CA PRO A 64 -20.18 -49.88 16.84
C PRO A 64 -18.87 -49.21 16.40
N TYR A 65 -18.08 -48.80 17.40
CA TYR A 65 -16.74 -48.24 17.29
C TYR A 65 -15.83 -49.18 16.48
N SER A 66 -15.69 -48.89 15.19
CA SER A 66 -14.59 -49.36 14.37
C SER A 66 -13.54 -48.26 14.37
N ALA A 67 -12.30 -48.61 14.72
CA ALA A 67 -11.17 -47.70 14.74
C ALA A 67 -10.98 -47.11 13.32
N LEU A 68 -11.54 -45.93 13.10
CA LEU A 68 -11.26 -45.12 11.93
C LEU A 68 -9.80 -44.68 12.05
N ASN A 69 -8.93 -45.28 11.25
CA ASN A 69 -7.69 -44.64 10.84
C ASN A 69 -8.06 -43.20 10.43
N PRO A 70 -7.32 -42.16 10.86
CA PRO A 70 -7.55 -40.83 10.33
C PRO A 70 -7.24 -40.92 8.83
N SER A 71 -8.29 -41.02 8.02
CA SER A 71 -8.19 -40.85 6.59
C SER A 71 -7.63 -39.45 6.40
N SER A 72 -6.34 -39.35 6.07
CA SER A 72 -5.74 -38.11 5.58
C SER A 72 -6.56 -37.71 4.37
N ALA A 73 -7.51 -36.80 4.55
CA ALA A 73 -8.28 -36.27 3.44
C ALA A 73 -7.27 -35.58 2.52
N SER A 74 -6.95 -36.26 1.41
CA SER A 74 -6.15 -35.68 0.34
C SER A 74 -6.99 -34.56 -0.26
N HIS A 75 -6.67 -33.33 0.10
CA HIS A 75 -7.24 -32.16 -0.55
C HIS A 75 -6.43 -31.90 -1.81
N SER A 76 -7.05 -32.11 -2.97
CA SER A 76 -6.50 -31.75 -4.27
C SER A 76 -6.96 -30.35 -4.67
N PHE A 77 -6.03 -29.51 -5.11
CA PHE A 77 -6.29 -28.19 -5.67
C PHE A 77 -5.64 -28.09 -7.05
N ASP A 78 -6.23 -27.31 -7.95
CA ASP A 78 -5.66 -27.06 -9.28
C ASP A 78 -4.42 -26.17 -9.21
N VAL A 79 -4.41 -25.23 -8.25
CA VAL A 79 -3.31 -24.30 -8.00
C VAL A 79 -2.99 -24.25 -6.51
N VAL A 80 -1.70 -24.41 -6.17
CA VAL A 80 -1.19 -24.20 -4.81
C VAL A 80 -0.21 -23.03 -4.84
N ILE A 81 -0.46 -22.01 -4.02
CA ILE A 81 0.36 -20.80 -3.92
C ILE A 81 1.09 -20.83 -2.57
N ILE A 82 2.41 -20.65 -2.62
CA ILE A 82 3.26 -20.61 -1.44
C ILE A 82 3.52 -19.14 -1.06
N GLY A 83 3.00 -18.73 0.09
CA GLY A 83 3.12 -17.39 0.68
C GLY A 83 1.80 -16.61 0.67
N ALA A 84 1.27 -16.31 1.85
CA ALA A 84 0.09 -15.49 2.11
C ALA A 84 0.46 -14.02 2.40
N GLY A 85 1.50 -13.52 1.72
CA GLY A 85 1.74 -12.09 1.57
C GLY A 85 0.87 -11.49 0.46
N ILE A 86 0.95 -10.18 0.26
CA ILE A 86 0.10 -9.48 -0.71
C ILE A 86 0.25 -10.01 -2.15
N ILE A 87 1.44 -10.47 -2.52
CA ILE A 87 1.71 -11.06 -3.85
C ILE A 87 0.93 -12.36 -4.03
N GLY A 88 1.11 -13.34 -3.13
CA GLY A 88 0.43 -14.63 -3.25
C GLY A 88 -1.08 -14.51 -3.16
N LEU A 89 -1.58 -13.64 -2.27
CA LEU A 89 -3.03 -13.41 -2.12
C LEU A 89 -3.66 -12.71 -3.33
N THR A 90 -2.96 -11.76 -3.96
CA THR A 90 -3.47 -11.13 -5.20
C THR A 90 -3.45 -12.09 -6.38
N ILE A 91 -2.46 -12.98 -6.48
CA ILE A 91 -2.45 -14.08 -7.47
C ILE A 91 -3.64 -15.03 -7.22
N ALA A 92 -3.85 -15.45 -5.98
CA ALA A 92 -4.95 -16.34 -5.61
C ALA A 92 -6.30 -15.72 -5.98
N ARG A 93 -6.50 -14.45 -5.64
CA ARG A 93 -7.70 -13.70 -6.01
C ARG A 93 -7.91 -13.66 -7.53
N GLN A 94 -6.85 -13.45 -8.31
CA GLN A 94 -6.95 -13.41 -9.76
C GLN A 94 -7.44 -14.74 -10.34
N PHE A 95 -6.92 -15.87 -9.85
CA PHE A 95 -7.42 -17.19 -10.26
C PHE A 95 -8.87 -17.40 -9.85
N LEU A 96 -9.24 -17.08 -8.60
CA LEU A 96 -10.60 -17.28 -8.09
C LEU A 96 -11.66 -16.39 -8.75
N THR A 97 -11.26 -15.22 -9.25
CA THR A 97 -12.18 -14.29 -9.93
C THR A 97 -12.21 -14.47 -11.44
N GLY A 98 -11.13 -15.00 -12.03
CA GLY A 98 -10.98 -15.15 -13.48
C GLY A 98 -11.15 -16.57 -14.00
N SER A 99 -11.36 -17.57 -13.14
CA SER A 99 -11.47 -18.98 -13.52
C SER A 99 -12.26 -19.79 -12.50
N ASP A 100 -12.63 -21.01 -12.87
CA ASP A 100 -13.27 -22.00 -11.97
C ASP A 100 -12.24 -22.88 -11.25
N LEU A 101 -10.94 -22.51 -11.26
CA LEU A 101 -9.87 -23.28 -10.64
C LEU A 101 -10.00 -23.26 -9.10
N SER A 102 -9.75 -24.41 -8.49
CA SER A 102 -9.58 -24.53 -7.05
C SER A 102 -8.18 -24.08 -6.64
N VAL A 103 -8.11 -23.16 -5.69
CA VAL A 103 -6.85 -22.53 -5.25
C VAL A 103 -6.65 -22.72 -3.76
N ALA A 104 -5.47 -23.19 -3.38
CA ALA A 104 -5.00 -23.18 -2.00
C ALA A 104 -3.83 -22.20 -1.85
N VAL A 105 -3.89 -21.34 -0.84
CA VAL A 105 -2.74 -20.55 -0.38
C VAL A 105 -2.23 -21.15 0.91
N VAL A 106 -0.92 -21.33 0.97
CA VAL A 106 -0.25 -21.88 2.14
C VAL A 106 0.93 -20.99 2.54
N ASP A 107 1.02 -20.67 3.81
CA ASP A 107 2.10 -19.85 4.38
C ASP A 107 2.72 -20.61 5.56
N LYS A 108 3.97 -20.28 5.88
CA LYS A 108 4.67 -20.84 7.05
C LYS A 108 4.15 -20.27 8.37
N ALA A 109 3.44 -19.14 8.31
CA ALA A 109 2.87 -18.44 9.45
C ALA A 109 1.45 -17.94 9.11
N VAL A 110 0.97 -16.93 9.82
CA VAL A 110 -0.31 -16.29 9.54
C VAL A 110 -0.19 -15.34 8.35
N PRO A 111 -1.27 -15.11 7.56
CA PRO A 111 -1.25 -14.12 6.49
C PRO A 111 -0.72 -12.76 6.93
N CYS A 112 -0.05 -12.04 6.03
CA CYS A 112 0.53 -10.73 6.29
C CYS A 112 1.70 -10.67 7.30
N SER A 113 2.18 -11.78 7.87
CA SER A 113 3.21 -11.75 8.94
C SER A 113 4.65 -11.46 8.47
N GLY A 114 4.88 -11.34 7.15
CA GLY A 114 6.18 -11.06 6.56
C GLY A 114 6.35 -9.58 6.17
N ALA A 115 7.10 -9.34 5.09
CA ALA A 115 7.31 -7.99 4.55
C ALA A 115 6.03 -7.23 4.17
N THR A 116 4.91 -7.93 3.95
CA THR A 116 3.61 -7.29 3.71
C THR A 116 3.13 -6.53 4.94
N GLY A 117 3.12 -7.15 6.12
CA GLY A 117 2.67 -6.52 7.37
C GLY A 117 3.61 -5.42 7.84
N ALA A 118 4.93 -5.62 7.70
CA ALA A 118 5.94 -4.63 8.05
C ALA A 118 6.08 -3.47 7.03
N GLY A 119 5.15 -3.31 6.10
CA GLY A 119 5.22 -2.34 5.00
C GLY A 119 4.25 -1.17 5.18
N GLN A 120 4.65 0.03 4.76
CA GLN A 120 3.83 1.25 4.88
C GLN A 120 2.65 1.35 3.87
N GLY A 121 2.51 0.37 2.97
CA GLY A 121 1.36 0.27 2.06
C GLY A 121 1.32 1.31 0.92
N TYR A 122 2.46 1.89 0.54
CA TYR A 122 2.53 2.93 -0.49
C TYR A 122 2.25 2.42 -1.91
N ILE A 123 1.34 3.10 -2.61
CA ILE A 123 1.08 2.94 -4.05
C ILE A 123 1.48 4.25 -4.74
N TRP A 124 2.79 4.50 -4.74
CA TRP A 124 3.35 5.79 -5.15
C TRP A 124 4.11 5.72 -6.46
N MET A 125 3.85 6.70 -7.32
CA MET A 125 4.55 6.92 -8.57
C MET A 125 5.64 7.99 -8.45
N VAL A 126 5.64 8.83 -7.40
CA VAL A 126 6.54 10.00 -7.30
C VAL A 126 8.04 9.65 -7.42
N HIS A 127 8.43 8.49 -6.87
CA HIS A 127 9.81 8.02 -6.89
C HIS A 127 10.11 7.10 -8.09
N LYS A 128 9.11 6.71 -8.89
CA LYS A 128 9.29 5.86 -10.07
C LYS A 128 9.87 6.65 -11.24
N THR A 129 10.58 5.95 -12.11
CA THR A 129 11.21 6.53 -13.31
C THR A 129 10.38 6.17 -14.53
N PRO A 130 9.82 7.16 -15.26
CA PRO A 130 9.19 6.94 -16.55
C PRO A 130 10.09 6.15 -17.50
N GLU A 131 9.48 5.33 -18.36
CA GLU A 131 10.16 4.52 -19.39
C GLU A 131 11.12 3.45 -18.84
N SER A 132 11.25 3.29 -17.52
CA SER A 132 11.94 2.15 -16.94
C SER A 132 11.19 0.84 -17.24
N GLU A 133 11.90 -0.29 -17.20
CA GLU A 133 11.32 -1.63 -17.43
C GLU A 133 10.12 -1.95 -16.53
N LYS A 134 10.04 -1.29 -15.36
CA LYS A 134 8.98 -1.49 -14.36
C LYS A 134 7.86 -0.46 -14.46
N TRP A 135 7.99 0.55 -15.33
CA TRP A 135 7.05 1.68 -15.40
C TRP A 135 5.63 1.24 -15.75
N GLU A 136 5.46 0.51 -16.85
CA GLU A 136 4.16 0.03 -17.31
C GLU A 136 3.51 -0.90 -16.27
N LEU A 137 4.31 -1.74 -15.62
CA LEU A 137 3.83 -2.60 -14.54
C LEU A 137 3.34 -1.78 -13.34
N ALA A 138 4.07 -0.73 -12.96
CA ALA A 138 3.68 0.14 -11.86
C ALA A 138 2.39 0.94 -12.17
N MET A 139 2.28 1.49 -13.38
CA MET A 139 1.07 2.19 -13.86
C MET A 139 -0.15 1.26 -13.86
N ARG A 140 0.00 0.05 -14.41
CA ARG A 140 -1.07 -0.95 -14.43
C ARG A 140 -1.45 -1.41 -13.02
N SER A 141 -0.48 -1.68 -12.16
CA SER A 141 -0.71 -2.07 -10.77
C SER A 141 -1.51 -1.00 -10.02
N ARG A 142 -1.10 0.28 -10.13
CA ARG A 142 -1.83 1.40 -9.55
C ARG A 142 -3.28 1.45 -10.03
N LYS A 143 -3.53 1.31 -11.34
CA LYS A 143 -4.90 1.32 -11.87
C LYS A 143 -5.75 0.17 -11.34
N LEU A 144 -5.17 -1.04 -11.21
CA LEU A 144 -5.88 -2.19 -10.64
C LEU A 144 -6.26 -1.99 -9.18
N TRP A 145 -5.39 -1.34 -8.39
CA TRP A 145 -5.70 -0.96 -7.02
C TRP A 145 -6.82 0.10 -6.93
N GLU A 146 -6.78 1.11 -7.80
CA GLU A 146 -7.86 2.11 -7.91
C GLU A 146 -9.19 1.43 -8.24
N MET A 147 -9.20 0.53 -9.24
CA MET A 147 -10.40 -0.23 -9.62
C MET A 147 -10.91 -1.13 -8.49
N LEU A 148 -10.02 -1.71 -7.68
CA LEU A 148 -10.43 -2.51 -6.52
C LEU A 148 -11.13 -1.63 -5.49
N ALA A 149 -10.57 -0.45 -5.17
CA ALA A 149 -11.17 0.49 -4.24
C ALA A 149 -12.53 1.00 -4.75
N GLU A 150 -12.62 1.37 -6.04
CA GLU A 150 -13.88 1.74 -6.71
C GLU A 150 -14.92 0.62 -6.60
N SER A 151 -14.54 -0.63 -6.87
CA SER A 151 -15.47 -1.77 -6.79
C SER A 151 -16.01 -2.04 -5.38
N ILE A 152 -15.24 -1.73 -4.34
CA ILE A 152 -15.67 -1.82 -2.94
C ILE A 152 -16.69 -0.71 -2.63
N GLN A 153 -16.44 0.48 -3.16
CA GLN A 153 -17.36 1.61 -3.04
C GLN A 153 -18.69 1.34 -3.75
N ASP A 154 -18.65 0.75 -4.96
CA ASP A 154 -19.84 0.37 -5.72
C ASP A 154 -20.69 -0.69 -5.01
N GLN A 155 -20.06 -1.53 -4.17
CA GLN A 155 -20.73 -2.49 -3.30
C GLN A 155 -21.33 -1.84 -2.03
N GLY A 156 -21.22 -0.52 -1.88
CA GLY A 156 -21.74 0.23 -0.74
C GLY A 156 -20.87 0.15 0.52
N MET A 157 -19.63 -0.32 0.41
CA MET A 157 -18.67 -0.37 1.50
C MET A 157 -17.68 0.81 1.41
N ASN A 158 -17.08 1.20 2.54
CA ASN A 158 -16.10 2.27 2.58
C ASN A 158 -14.67 1.73 2.31
N PRO A 159 -13.98 2.09 1.20
CA PRO A 159 -12.64 1.60 0.92
C PRO A 159 -11.60 1.97 1.99
N LEU A 160 -11.80 3.09 2.70
CA LEU A 160 -10.94 3.48 3.83
C LEU A 160 -11.04 2.46 4.97
N GLU A 161 -12.24 1.95 5.26
CA GLU A 161 -12.44 0.95 6.32
C GLU A 161 -12.01 -0.44 5.88
N VAL A 162 -12.26 -0.78 4.62
CA VAL A 162 -12.03 -2.14 4.11
C VAL A 162 -10.57 -2.38 3.74
N LEU A 163 -9.92 -1.43 3.07
CA LEU A 163 -8.53 -1.56 2.59
C LEU A 163 -7.56 -0.64 3.32
N GLY A 164 -8.04 0.33 4.11
CA GLY A 164 -7.21 1.46 4.50
C GLY A 164 -6.89 2.38 3.32
N TRP A 165 -7.73 2.41 2.27
CA TRP A 165 -7.49 3.17 1.06
C TRP A 165 -7.49 4.68 1.32
N LYS A 166 -6.30 5.29 1.28
CA LYS A 166 -6.07 6.73 1.45
C LYS A 166 -5.60 7.34 0.14
N LYS A 167 -6.37 8.28 -0.39
CA LYS A 167 -6.01 9.10 -1.56
C LYS A 167 -5.55 10.49 -1.12
N THR A 168 -4.44 10.51 -0.38
CA THR A 168 -3.86 11.73 0.18
C THR A 168 -2.78 12.35 -0.71
N GLY A 169 -2.32 11.62 -1.73
CA GLY A 169 -1.13 12.00 -2.49
C GLY A 169 0.17 11.73 -1.72
N SER A 170 1.29 11.95 -2.42
CA SER A 170 2.64 11.71 -1.92
C SER A 170 3.54 12.92 -2.14
N LEU A 171 4.51 13.11 -1.25
CA LEU A 171 5.55 14.14 -1.34
C LEU A 171 6.93 13.49 -1.32
N LEU A 172 7.71 13.70 -2.38
CA LEU A 172 9.13 13.41 -2.40
C LEU A 172 9.90 14.70 -2.09
N ILE A 173 10.63 14.72 -0.99
CA ILE A 173 11.14 15.94 -0.34
C ILE A 173 12.65 16.03 -0.45
N GLY A 174 13.14 17.23 -0.75
CA GLY A 174 14.54 17.61 -0.77
C GLY A 174 14.77 18.86 0.08
N ARG A 175 15.97 18.99 0.64
CA ARG A 175 16.36 20.08 1.56
C ARG A 175 17.48 20.96 1.01
N THR A 176 18.10 20.56 -0.08
CA THR A 176 19.20 21.30 -0.72
C THR A 176 18.77 21.89 -2.07
N PRO A 177 19.45 22.96 -2.55
CA PRO A 177 19.20 23.50 -3.89
C PRO A 177 19.31 22.45 -5.00
N ASN A 178 20.27 21.53 -4.88
CA ASN A 178 20.50 20.46 -5.85
C ASN A 178 19.33 19.47 -5.88
N GLU A 179 18.84 19.04 -4.71
CA GLU A 179 17.66 18.18 -4.62
C GLU A 179 16.42 18.90 -5.14
N SER A 180 16.23 20.18 -4.83
CA SER A 180 15.15 21.00 -5.37
C SER A 180 15.18 21.08 -6.91
N ALA A 181 16.35 21.25 -7.51
CA ALA A 181 16.51 21.21 -8.97
C ALA A 181 16.15 19.83 -9.55
N MET A 182 16.57 18.75 -8.87
CA MET A 182 16.23 17.38 -9.26
C MET A 182 14.72 17.13 -9.17
N LEU A 183 14.06 17.60 -8.11
CA LEU A 183 12.61 17.46 -7.92
C LEU A 183 11.82 18.19 -9.02
N LYS A 184 12.24 19.41 -9.40
CA LYS A 184 11.65 20.13 -10.55
C LYS A 184 11.77 19.34 -11.85
N LYS A 185 12.95 18.74 -12.10
CA LYS A 185 13.16 17.85 -13.25
C LYS A 185 12.27 16.62 -13.19
N ARG A 186 12.13 16.00 -12.01
CA ARG A 186 11.27 14.82 -11.78
C ARG A 186 9.81 15.14 -12.07
N VAL A 187 9.30 16.25 -11.55
CA VAL A 187 7.93 16.72 -11.81
C VAL A 187 7.70 16.84 -13.31
N LYS A 188 8.60 17.50 -14.03
CA LYS A 188 8.50 17.62 -15.50
C LYS A 188 8.45 16.25 -16.20
N GLN A 189 9.29 15.30 -15.80
CA GLN A 189 9.31 13.95 -16.38
C GLN A 189 8.00 13.19 -16.11
N LEU A 190 7.49 13.25 -14.89
CA LEU A 190 6.24 12.57 -14.52
C LEU A 190 5.03 13.21 -15.21
N SER A 191 5.00 14.55 -15.33
CA SER A 191 3.97 15.26 -16.10
C SER A 191 3.98 14.90 -17.57
N GLN A 192 5.17 14.81 -18.19
CA GLN A 192 5.33 14.36 -19.58
C GLN A 192 4.87 12.90 -19.78
N ALA A 193 5.02 12.07 -18.76
CA ALA A 193 4.52 10.70 -18.73
C ALA A 193 3.02 10.58 -18.41
N GLY A 194 2.29 11.70 -18.34
CA GLY A 194 0.83 11.73 -18.16
C GLY A 194 0.35 11.71 -16.70
N LEU A 195 1.24 11.83 -15.71
CA LEU A 195 0.85 11.95 -14.30
C LEU A 195 0.63 13.40 -13.89
N ARG A 196 -0.37 13.66 -13.04
CA ARG A 196 -0.47 14.95 -12.35
C ARG A 196 0.65 15.03 -11.32
N ALA A 197 1.59 15.94 -11.54
CA ALA A 197 2.73 16.17 -10.67
C ALA A 197 2.99 17.67 -10.59
N GLU A 198 3.31 18.15 -9.39
CA GLU A 198 3.51 19.55 -9.09
C GLU A 198 4.79 19.70 -8.26
N TYR A 199 5.51 20.81 -8.44
CA TYR A 199 6.62 21.15 -7.55
C TYR A 199 6.12 22.15 -6.52
N LEU A 200 6.29 21.82 -5.23
CA LEU A 200 6.02 22.72 -4.12
C LEU A 200 7.35 23.34 -3.66
N SER A 201 7.39 24.67 -3.64
CA SER A 201 8.48 25.40 -2.97
C SER A 201 8.43 25.18 -1.46
N SER A 202 9.49 25.56 -0.74
CA SER A 202 9.48 25.51 0.73
C SER A 202 8.30 26.26 1.35
N SER A 203 7.93 27.43 0.81
CA SER A 203 6.80 28.21 1.29
C SER A 203 5.45 27.56 1.02
N ASP A 204 5.25 26.99 -0.19
CA ASP A 204 4.00 26.30 -0.52
C ASP A 204 3.86 25.00 0.30
N LEU A 205 4.98 24.30 0.49
CA LEU A 205 5.03 23.08 1.29
C LEU A 205 4.69 23.35 2.76
N LEU A 206 5.10 24.48 3.32
CA LEU A 206 4.76 24.88 4.69
C LEU A 206 3.26 25.13 4.86
N LEU A 207 2.56 25.59 3.82
CA LEU A 207 1.10 25.76 3.85
C LEU A 207 0.39 24.39 3.84
N GLU A 208 0.94 23.43 3.10
CA GLU A 208 0.37 22.09 2.93
C GLU A 208 0.69 21.12 4.07
N GLU A 209 1.89 21.22 4.65
CA GLU A 209 2.39 20.40 5.75
C GLU A 209 3.11 21.27 6.81
N PRO A 210 2.37 21.99 7.67
CA PRO A 210 2.95 22.99 8.58
C PRO A 210 3.98 22.46 9.58
N ALA A 211 3.97 21.15 9.87
CA ALA A 211 4.91 20.51 10.78
C ALA A 211 6.25 20.17 10.10
N LEU A 212 6.31 20.17 8.77
CA LEU A 212 7.46 19.78 7.98
C LEU A 212 8.40 20.97 7.74
N MET A 213 9.69 20.77 7.98
CA MET A 213 10.74 21.76 7.75
C MET A 213 11.78 21.24 6.76
N VAL A 214 11.93 21.93 5.63
CA VAL A 214 12.90 21.56 4.57
C VAL A 214 13.99 22.60 4.35
N GLY A 215 13.91 23.76 5.02
CA GLY A 215 14.79 24.91 4.78
C GLY A 215 14.34 25.72 3.56
N ASP A 216 14.83 26.96 3.43
CA ASP A 216 14.33 27.92 2.42
C ASP A 216 14.59 27.46 0.97
N GLU A 217 15.69 26.74 0.76
CA GLU A 217 16.10 26.20 -0.55
C GLU A 217 15.55 24.79 -0.82
N GLY A 218 14.78 24.22 0.12
CA GLY A 218 14.14 22.92 0.00
C GLY A 218 12.84 22.98 -0.82
N GLY A 219 12.23 21.81 -1.01
CA GLY A 219 10.94 21.69 -1.69
C GLY A 219 10.52 20.24 -1.86
N ALA A 220 9.42 20.02 -2.58
CA ALA A 220 8.88 18.69 -2.81
C ALA A 220 8.33 18.50 -4.24
N ALA A 221 8.46 17.29 -4.76
CA ALA A 221 7.61 16.82 -5.86
C ALA A 221 6.34 16.22 -5.25
N PHE A 222 5.19 16.74 -5.64
CA PHE A 222 3.86 16.35 -5.15
C PHE A 222 3.07 15.63 -6.24
N LEU A 223 2.56 14.43 -5.92
CA LEU A 223 1.62 13.70 -6.78
C LEU A 223 0.29 13.52 -6.03
N PRO A 224 -0.77 14.28 -6.38
CA PRO A 224 -2.04 14.24 -5.67
C PRO A 224 -2.80 12.92 -5.82
N ASP A 225 -2.53 12.15 -6.87
CA ASP A 225 -3.24 10.88 -7.12
C ASP A 225 -2.52 9.65 -6.55
N ASP A 226 -1.36 9.82 -5.94
CA ASP A 226 -0.70 8.72 -5.23
C ASP A 226 -1.53 8.29 -4.02
N CYS A 227 -1.56 6.99 -3.76
CA CYS A 227 -2.44 6.38 -2.77
C CYS A 227 -1.64 5.55 -1.76
N GLN A 228 -2.31 5.20 -0.67
CA GLN A 228 -1.79 4.28 0.35
C GLN A 228 -2.91 3.34 0.78
N LEU A 229 -2.53 2.13 1.19
CA LEU A 229 -3.43 1.16 1.83
C LEU A 229 -2.90 0.74 3.20
N ASP A 230 -3.75 0.10 3.98
CA ASP A 230 -3.37 -0.64 5.18
C ASP A 230 -3.17 -2.11 4.78
N ALA A 231 -1.97 -2.63 5.01
CA ALA A 231 -1.60 -3.97 4.58
C ALA A 231 -2.45 -5.06 5.24
N HIS A 232 -2.70 -4.94 6.55
CA HIS A 232 -3.45 -5.92 7.33
C HIS A 232 -4.93 -5.94 6.94
N ARG A 233 -5.56 -4.76 6.78
CA ARG A 233 -6.94 -4.64 6.30
C ARG A 233 -7.09 -5.21 4.89
N THR A 234 -6.17 -4.86 4.00
CA THR A 234 -6.19 -5.35 2.61
C THR A 234 -6.02 -6.86 2.54
N VAL A 235 -5.07 -7.44 3.28
CA VAL A 235 -4.88 -8.89 3.34
C VAL A 235 -6.11 -9.58 3.91
N ALA A 236 -6.65 -9.08 5.03
CA ALA A 236 -7.86 -9.65 5.64
C ALA A 236 -9.08 -9.59 4.70
N PHE A 237 -9.20 -8.54 3.88
CA PHE A 237 -10.24 -8.44 2.88
C PHE A 237 -10.07 -9.47 1.75
N ILE A 238 -8.85 -9.61 1.21
CA ILE A 238 -8.56 -10.56 0.13
C ILE A 238 -8.69 -12.01 0.62
N GLU A 239 -8.23 -12.31 1.83
CA GLU A 239 -8.32 -13.64 2.44
C GLU A 239 -9.77 -14.10 2.61
N LYS A 240 -10.66 -13.20 3.06
CA LYS A 240 -12.10 -13.48 3.21
C LYS A 240 -12.78 -13.92 1.90
N ALA A 241 -12.15 -13.71 0.76
CA ALA A 241 -12.62 -14.24 -0.53
C ALA A 241 -12.41 -15.76 -0.69
N GLY A 242 -11.79 -16.46 0.27
CA GLY A 242 -11.94 -17.91 0.45
C GLY A 242 -10.77 -18.80 0.00
N CYS A 243 -9.52 -18.33 0.07
CA CYS A 243 -8.35 -19.01 -0.50
C CYS A 243 -7.40 -19.73 0.48
N TRP A 244 -7.85 -20.17 1.67
CA TRP A 244 -6.91 -20.56 2.74
C TRP A 244 -7.00 -22.02 3.22
N SER A 245 -5.84 -22.68 3.31
CA SER A 245 -5.69 -24.03 3.90
C SER A 245 -4.44 -24.11 4.80
N GLY A 246 -4.40 -23.25 5.83
CA GLY A 246 -3.21 -22.97 6.65
C GLY A 246 -2.47 -24.16 7.27
N SER A 247 -3.07 -25.34 7.38
CA SER A 247 -2.43 -26.52 7.97
C SER A 247 -1.48 -27.29 7.03
N LEU A 248 -1.44 -26.97 5.74
CA LEU A 248 -0.76 -27.81 4.74
C LEU A 248 0.79 -27.65 4.73
N MET A 249 1.32 -26.49 5.15
CA MET A 249 2.77 -26.21 5.10
C MET A 249 3.57 -26.97 6.15
N ASP A 250 3.02 -27.09 7.36
CA ASP A 250 3.65 -27.80 8.47
C ASP A 250 3.90 -29.28 8.16
N ASP A 251 3.01 -29.89 7.36
CA ASP A 251 3.12 -31.27 6.91
C ASP A 251 3.99 -31.43 5.66
N LEU A 252 3.92 -30.50 4.70
CA LEU A 252 4.67 -30.59 3.45
C LEU A 252 6.18 -30.45 3.66
N PHE A 253 6.65 -29.42 4.38
CA PHE A 253 8.10 -29.22 4.55
C PHE A 253 8.72 -30.14 5.60
N ARG A 254 7.96 -30.58 6.61
CA ARG A 254 8.47 -31.50 7.63
C ARG A 254 8.63 -32.93 7.10
N LYS A 255 7.95 -33.30 6.01
CA LYS A 255 7.98 -34.63 5.38
C LYS A 255 8.65 -34.66 4.01
N SER A 256 9.10 -33.53 3.46
CA SER A 256 9.76 -33.48 2.15
C SER A 256 11.14 -32.83 2.25
N ASP A 257 12.16 -33.50 1.70
CA ASP A 257 13.55 -33.00 1.61
C ASP A 257 13.71 -31.90 0.53
N ILE A 258 12.67 -31.09 0.30
CA ILE A 258 12.68 -30.06 -0.74
C ILE A 258 13.45 -28.84 -0.23
N ILE A 259 14.70 -28.72 -0.67
CA ILE A 259 15.52 -27.52 -0.49
C ILE A 259 15.20 -26.56 -1.65
N LEU A 260 14.50 -25.46 -1.34
CA LEU A 260 14.23 -24.40 -2.31
C LEU A 260 15.36 -23.36 -2.27
N ASP A 261 16.31 -23.48 -3.19
CA ASP A 261 17.35 -22.47 -3.40
C ASP A 261 16.86 -21.40 -4.38
N VAL A 262 16.57 -20.19 -3.87
CA VAL A 262 16.16 -19.03 -4.67
C VAL A 262 17.28 -18.00 -4.60
N PRO A 263 17.85 -17.54 -5.73
CA PRO A 263 19.01 -16.63 -5.75
C PRO A 263 18.62 -15.19 -5.37
N VAL A 264 18.24 -15.02 -4.10
CA VAL A 264 17.72 -13.79 -3.53
C VAL A 264 18.40 -13.54 -2.20
N LYS A 265 18.94 -12.34 -2.02
CA LYS A 265 19.52 -11.92 -0.74
C LYS A 265 18.46 -11.23 0.11
N PRO A 266 18.26 -11.62 1.39
CA PRO A 266 17.33 -10.95 2.27
C PRO A 266 17.84 -9.56 2.66
N ARG A 267 17.00 -8.55 2.48
CA ARG A 267 17.25 -7.17 2.90
C ARG A 267 16.26 -6.77 3.97
N LYS A 268 16.78 -6.53 5.18
CA LYS A 268 16.02 -6.15 6.36
C LYS A 268 15.75 -4.65 6.36
N GLY A 269 14.58 -4.25 6.82
CA GLY A 269 14.25 -2.86 7.12
C GLY A 269 13.45 -2.73 8.41
N HIS A 270 13.49 -1.54 9.01
CA HIS A 270 12.76 -1.20 10.23
C HIS A 270 11.84 0.00 10.00
N LEU A 271 10.72 -0.01 10.70
CA LEU A 271 9.80 1.11 10.88
C LEU A 271 9.58 1.35 12.36
N LEU A 272 9.40 2.62 12.72
CA LEU A 272 8.97 3.05 14.04
C LEU A 272 7.52 3.51 13.94
N VAL A 273 6.64 2.85 14.68
CA VAL A 273 5.23 3.20 14.81
C VAL A 273 5.02 3.86 16.16
N ILE A 274 4.46 5.07 16.15
CA ILE A 274 4.13 5.82 17.35
C ILE A 274 2.61 5.83 17.47
N GLU A 275 2.09 5.12 18.46
CA GLU A 275 0.66 4.97 18.63
C GLU A 275 0.04 6.21 19.27
N ASN A 276 -1.22 6.49 18.92
CA ASN A 276 -2.00 7.62 19.44
C ASN A 276 -1.27 8.98 19.26
N PHE A 277 -0.59 9.14 18.12
CA PHE A 277 0.19 10.34 17.84
C PHE A 277 -0.70 11.57 17.63
N ASN A 278 -0.48 12.63 18.41
CA ASN A 278 -1.33 13.84 18.40
C ASN A 278 -0.54 15.16 18.41
N SER A 279 0.79 15.11 18.32
CA SER A 279 1.62 16.33 18.43
C SER A 279 1.58 17.20 17.17
N PHE A 280 1.28 16.60 16.02
CA PHE A 280 0.94 17.29 14.77
C PHE A 280 0.18 16.34 13.85
N GLN A 281 -0.38 16.90 12.77
CA GLN A 281 -1.03 16.14 11.71
C GLN A 281 -0.15 16.12 10.46
N LEU A 282 -0.13 14.99 9.76
CA LEU A 282 0.36 14.90 8.39
C LEU A 282 -0.84 14.74 7.47
N ASN A 283 -0.90 15.58 6.44
CA ASN A 283 -1.97 15.47 5.45
C ASN A 283 -1.63 14.43 4.38
N ARG A 284 -0.34 14.18 4.16
CA ARG A 284 0.18 13.33 3.07
C ARG A 284 1.26 12.37 3.54
N GLY A 285 1.54 11.40 2.68
CA GLY A 285 2.71 10.54 2.84
C GLY A 285 3.97 11.24 2.34
N LEU A 286 5.04 11.14 3.12
CA LEU A 286 6.29 11.85 2.92
C LEU A 286 7.44 10.86 2.69
N MET A 287 8.33 11.18 1.77
CA MET A 287 9.57 10.42 1.52
C MET A 287 10.68 11.38 1.16
N GLU A 288 11.84 11.20 1.78
CA GLU A 288 13.05 11.93 1.46
C GLU A 288 13.69 11.43 0.15
N VAL A 289 14.30 12.34 -0.61
CA VAL A 289 15.07 12.02 -1.83
C VAL A 289 16.13 10.94 -1.60
N GLY A 290 16.90 10.99 -0.51
CA GLY A 290 17.92 9.99 -0.17
C GLY A 290 17.40 8.56 -0.05
N TYR A 291 16.09 8.36 0.14
CA TYR A 291 15.47 7.04 0.07
C TYR A 291 15.61 6.38 -1.31
N VAL A 292 15.71 7.20 -2.34
CA VAL A 292 15.72 6.83 -3.76
C VAL A 292 17.15 6.61 -4.28
N ASP A 293 18.18 7.08 -3.56
CA ASP A 293 19.60 7.00 -3.99
C ASP A 293 20.09 5.56 -4.18
N HIS A 294 19.56 4.60 -3.43
CA HIS A 294 19.87 3.17 -3.61
C HIS A 294 19.33 2.57 -4.91
N GLN A 295 18.44 3.27 -5.63
CA GLN A 295 17.95 2.87 -6.95
C GLN A 295 18.68 3.61 -8.08
N PHE A 296 19.38 4.72 -7.77
CA PHE A 296 20.01 5.59 -8.75
C PHE A 296 21.29 6.26 -8.20
N PRO A 297 22.42 5.54 -8.09
CA PRO A 297 23.69 6.10 -7.63
C PRO A 297 24.21 7.27 -8.49
N ASN A 298 23.66 7.44 -9.70
CA ASN A 298 24.05 8.50 -10.64
C ASN A 298 23.19 9.78 -10.56
N LEU A 299 22.13 9.81 -9.73
CA LEU A 299 21.27 11.02 -9.59
C LEU A 299 21.72 11.94 -8.45
N CYS A 300 22.37 11.41 -7.42
CA CYS A 300 22.86 12.16 -6.26
C CYS A 300 24.28 11.69 -5.89
N PRO A 301 25.34 12.46 -6.19
CA PRO A 301 26.62 12.30 -5.50
C PRO A 301 26.53 13.04 -4.15
N THR A 302 25.66 12.58 -3.25
CA THR A 302 25.61 13.10 -1.88
C THR A 302 26.51 12.25 -0.99
N ALA A 303 27.73 12.74 -0.79
CA ALA A 303 28.60 12.49 0.35
C ALA A 303 28.70 11.04 0.89
N SER A 304 28.87 10.05 0.02
CA SER A 304 29.72 8.92 0.40
C SER A 304 31.16 9.40 0.28
N ALA A 305 31.85 9.60 1.40
CA ALA A 305 33.28 9.88 1.39
C ALA A 305 34.01 8.83 0.52
N PRO A 306 35.06 9.20 -0.25
CA PRO A 306 35.81 8.25 -1.05
C PRO A 306 36.61 7.34 -0.11
N GLY A 307 36.05 6.18 0.21
CA GLY A 307 36.67 5.15 1.02
C GLY A 307 36.06 3.79 0.67
N SER A 308 36.91 2.87 0.23
CA SER A 308 36.75 1.41 0.11
C SER A 308 35.31 0.86 0.05
N VAL A 309 34.95 0.33 -1.12
CA VAL A 309 33.74 -0.47 -1.33
C VAL A 309 33.91 -1.83 -0.64
N ASP A 310 33.61 -1.89 0.65
CA ASP A 310 33.22 -3.14 1.28
C ASP A 310 31.69 -3.27 1.11
N HIS A 311 31.26 -4.28 0.37
CA HIS A 311 29.84 -4.62 0.17
C HIS A 311 29.19 -5.27 1.40
N GLU A 312 29.86 -5.24 2.56
CA GLU A 312 29.38 -5.75 3.84
C GLU A 312 28.86 -4.58 4.70
N GLN A 313 27.55 -4.64 5.03
CA GLN A 313 26.89 -3.80 6.04
C GLN A 313 26.72 -2.29 5.78
N THR A 314 26.30 -1.88 4.58
CA THR A 314 25.83 -0.50 4.38
C THR A 314 24.42 -0.31 4.94
N LEU A 315 24.30 -0.06 6.25
CA LEU A 315 23.07 0.44 6.86
C LEU A 315 22.76 1.80 6.24
N SER A 316 21.54 1.95 5.73
CA SER A 316 20.99 3.23 5.27
C SER A 316 19.73 3.55 6.03
N VAL A 317 19.56 4.82 6.40
CA VAL A 317 18.35 5.35 7.04
C VAL A 317 17.95 6.60 6.27
N SER A 318 16.73 6.63 5.77
CA SER A 318 16.18 7.79 5.07
C SER A 318 14.78 8.06 5.57
N MET A 319 14.36 9.32 5.62
CA MET A 319 13.06 9.67 6.19
C MET A 319 11.90 9.26 5.28
N THR A 320 10.96 8.50 5.82
CA THR A 320 9.57 8.40 5.36
C THR A 320 8.65 8.67 6.54
N ALA A 321 7.52 9.29 6.30
CA ALA A 321 6.52 9.56 7.33
C ALA A 321 5.11 9.47 6.74
N THR A 322 4.21 8.78 7.42
CA THR A 322 2.79 8.75 7.08
C THR A 322 1.96 8.53 8.34
N MET A 323 0.70 8.93 8.30
CA MET A 323 -0.28 8.54 9.30
C MET A 323 -1.05 7.32 8.79
N ASP A 324 -1.34 6.34 9.63
CA ASP A 324 -2.25 5.26 9.26
C ASP A 324 -3.73 5.72 9.29
N THR A 325 -4.66 4.76 9.32
CA THR A 325 -6.10 5.05 9.38
C THR A 325 -6.63 5.29 10.80
N VAL A 326 -5.87 4.92 11.83
CA VAL A 326 -6.25 5.07 13.24
C VAL A 326 -5.53 6.23 13.92
N GLY A 327 -4.62 6.90 13.21
CA GLY A 327 -3.92 8.10 13.68
C GLY A 327 -2.54 7.81 14.26
N ASN A 328 -1.97 6.62 14.03
CA ASN A 328 -0.58 6.36 14.41
C ASN A 328 0.37 6.99 13.39
N LEU A 329 1.50 7.48 13.88
CA LEU A 329 2.58 8.00 13.03
C LEU A 329 3.56 6.88 12.71
N LEU A 330 3.74 6.57 11.44
CA LEU A 330 4.70 5.60 10.94
C LEU A 330 5.91 6.33 10.38
N LEU A 331 7.05 6.17 11.04
CA LEU A 331 8.33 6.71 10.62
C LEU A 331 9.20 5.59 10.06
N GLY A 332 9.83 5.85 8.93
CA GLY A 332 10.71 4.91 8.29
C GLY A 332 11.81 5.62 7.54
N SER A 333 12.61 4.89 6.76
CA SER A 333 12.88 3.47 6.97
C SER A 333 14.37 3.22 6.93
N SER A 334 14.80 2.14 7.59
CA SER A 334 16.15 1.62 7.43
C SER A 334 16.23 0.52 6.38
N ARG A 335 17.42 0.30 5.82
CA ARG A 335 17.73 -0.86 4.99
C ARG A 335 19.12 -1.38 5.32
N GLN A 336 19.23 -2.70 5.51
CA GLN A 336 20.51 -3.38 5.72
C GLN A 336 20.48 -4.82 5.20
N PHE A 337 21.64 -5.34 4.83
CA PHE A 337 21.84 -6.77 4.61
C PHE A 337 22.20 -7.41 5.96
N ALA A 338 21.26 -8.16 6.55
CA ALA A 338 21.42 -8.77 7.88
C ALA A 338 20.88 -10.21 7.93
N GLY A 339 20.97 -10.92 6.79
CA GLY A 339 20.42 -12.27 6.67
C GLY A 339 18.90 -12.29 6.90
N PHE A 340 18.41 -13.39 7.47
CA PHE A 340 16.98 -13.63 7.73
C PHE A 340 16.51 -13.15 9.13
N SER A 341 17.30 -12.34 9.84
CA SER A 341 16.92 -11.81 11.16
C SER A 341 15.75 -10.81 11.05
N THR A 342 14.69 -11.05 11.81
CA THR A 342 13.55 -10.14 12.01
C THR A 342 13.57 -9.46 13.39
N GLU A 343 14.69 -9.54 14.12
CA GLU A 343 14.81 -8.85 15.41
C GLU A 343 14.80 -7.33 15.22
N VAL A 344 14.32 -6.57 16.20
CA VAL A 344 14.41 -5.11 16.13
C VAL A 344 15.77 -4.67 16.68
N ASP A 345 16.41 -3.71 16.00
CA ASP A 345 17.62 -3.05 16.48
C ASP A 345 17.31 -1.63 16.99
N ASP A 346 17.39 -1.44 18.31
CA ASP A 346 17.10 -0.16 18.96
C ASP A 346 18.01 0.99 18.51
N SER A 347 19.26 0.70 18.13
CA SER A 347 20.18 1.71 17.58
C SER A 347 19.62 2.27 16.27
N ILE A 348 19.08 1.39 15.42
CA ILE A 348 18.46 1.78 14.14
C ILE A 348 17.17 2.56 14.38
N ILE A 349 16.34 2.15 15.35
CA ILE A 349 15.16 2.91 15.74
C ILE A 349 15.53 4.32 16.21
N HIS A 350 16.60 4.45 17.00
CA HIS A 350 17.13 5.76 17.40
C HIS A 350 17.59 6.60 16.19
N HIS A 351 18.20 5.98 15.18
CA HIS A 351 18.60 6.66 13.95
C HIS A 351 17.38 7.13 13.12
N ILE A 352 16.33 6.32 13.04
CA ILE A 352 15.05 6.70 12.40
C ILE A 352 14.44 7.91 13.13
N TRP A 353 14.35 7.86 14.46
CA TRP A 353 13.83 8.96 15.27
C TRP A 353 14.64 10.25 15.06
N LYS A 354 15.97 10.15 15.14
CA LYS A 354 16.88 11.29 14.93
C LYS A 354 16.70 11.88 13.53
N ARG A 355 16.65 11.05 12.49
CA ARG A 355 16.48 11.50 11.10
C ARG A 355 15.11 12.16 10.91
N ALA A 356 14.03 11.57 11.41
CA ALA A 356 12.71 12.20 11.38
C ALA A 356 12.69 13.56 12.10
N GLY A 357 13.37 13.67 13.25
CA GLY A 357 13.51 14.93 13.98
C GLY A 357 14.14 16.06 13.17
N GLU A 358 15.02 15.76 12.22
CA GLU A 358 15.59 16.78 11.33
C GLU A 358 14.54 17.44 10.42
N PHE A 359 13.50 16.71 10.05
CA PHE A 359 12.37 17.18 9.24
C PHE A 359 11.21 17.73 10.08
N PHE A 360 11.01 17.21 11.29
CA PHE A 360 9.94 17.62 12.20
C PHE A 360 10.53 18.17 13.51
N PRO A 361 10.69 19.51 13.65
CA PRO A 361 11.24 20.11 14.86
C PRO A 361 10.48 19.70 16.14
N THR A 362 9.17 19.50 16.05
CA THR A 362 8.35 19.02 17.17
C THR A 362 8.85 17.67 17.70
N LEU A 363 9.28 16.74 16.84
CA LEU A 363 9.85 15.45 17.27
C LEU A 363 11.18 15.62 18.01
N ARG A 364 11.99 16.63 17.68
CA ARG A 364 13.23 16.92 18.43
C ARG A 364 12.96 17.41 19.86
N GLN A 365 11.85 18.13 20.06
CA GLN A 365 11.47 18.67 21.36
C GLN A 365 10.86 17.59 22.27
N LEU A 366 10.22 16.59 21.66
CA LEU A 366 9.77 15.40 22.36
C LEU A 366 11.01 14.59 22.76
N THR A 367 11.34 14.60 24.06
CA THR A 367 12.42 13.76 24.58
C THR A 367 12.05 12.30 24.34
N SER A 368 12.94 11.54 23.71
CA SER A 368 12.69 10.14 23.28
C SER A 368 12.23 9.20 24.40
N TYR A 369 12.48 9.57 25.67
CA TYR A 369 12.08 8.82 26.87
C TYR A 369 10.78 9.29 27.54
N ARG A 370 10.16 10.38 27.06
CA ARG A 370 8.95 10.98 27.67
C ARG A 370 7.73 10.96 26.77
N PHE A 371 7.83 10.43 25.56
CA PHE A 371 6.65 10.21 24.74
C PHE A 371 5.79 9.13 25.42
N GLN A 372 4.64 9.51 25.96
CA GLN A 372 3.72 8.62 26.68
C GLN A 372 2.92 7.69 25.75
N GLY A 373 3.11 7.80 24.43
CA GLY A 373 2.54 6.85 23.46
C GLY A 373 3.34 5.55 23.44
N GLU A 374 2.63 4.42 23.33
CA GLU A 374 3.27 3.13 23.07
C GLU A 374 4.04 3.21 21.74
N GLN A 375 5.34 2.92 21.78
CA GLN A 375 6.18 2.81 20.61
C GLN A 375 6.22 1.34 20.19
N LYS A 376 5.84 1.06 18.95
CA LYS A 376 6.00 -0.26 18.33
C LYS A 376 7.03 -0.16 17.23
N SER A 377 7.86 -1.18 17.14
CA SER A 377 8.88 -1.31 16.10
C SER A 377 8.53 -2.51 15.24
N GLU A 378 8.52 -2.29 13.94
CA GLU A 378 8.28 -3.34 12.96
C GLU A 378 9.55 -3.59 12.18
N SER A 379 9.85 -4.86 11.91
CA SER A 379 10.93 -5.24 11.02
C SER A 379 10.43 -6.21 9.96
N GLY A 380 10.97 -6.08 8.75
CA GLY A 380 10.56 -6.89 7.61
C GLY A 380 11.74 -7.23 6.71
N ILE A 381 11.62 -8.36 6.01
CA ILE A 381 12.67 -8.85 5.11
C ILE A 381 12.15 -8.87 3.68
N THR A 382 12.76 -8.04 2.85
CA THR A 382 12.43 -7.94 1.43
C THR A 382 13.48 -8.66 0.58
N PRO A 383 13.08 -9.35 -0.49
CA PRO A 383 14.02 -9.95 -1.42
C PRO A 383 14.81 -8.87 -2.17
N PHE A 384 16.13 -9.01 -2.24
CA PHE A 384 17.00 -8.20 -3.10
C PHE A 384 17.68 -9.13 -4.11
N HIS A 385 17.44 -8.89 -5.41
CA HIS A 385 18.17 -9.58 -6.48
C HIS A 385 19.54 -8.94 -6.62
N ALA A 386 20.57 -9.75 -6.43
CA ALA A 386 21.97 -9.34 -6.57
C ALA A 386 22.36 -9.14 -8.04
#